data_AF-A0A0G1XLV3-F1
#
_entry.id   AF-A0A0G1XLV3-F1
#
_cell.length_a   1.000
_cell.length_b   1.000
_cell.length_c   1.000
_cell.angle_alpha   90.00
_cell.angle_beta   90.00
_cell.angle_gamma   90.00
#
_symmetry.space_group_name_H-M   'P 1'
#
loop_
_entity.id
_entity.type
_entity.pdbx_description
1 polymer ?
#
loop_
_entity_poly.entity_id
_entity_poly.type
_entity_poly.pdbx_seq_one_letter_code
_entity_poly.pdbx_strand_id
1 'polypeptide(L)' 'MFDVYIMMAAEGYRPRGTFYSEVHRVLRPRGFYVMPQIGPHPYVGIEEKYAVLRAGLCIAQAEDYLIAQKSENFTLG' A
#
# COMPACT_ATOMS: atom_id res chain seq x y z
N MET A 1 -13.49 -5.57 -7.58
CA MET A 1 -12.07 -5.30 -7.91
C MET A 1 -11.95 -3.82 -8.26
N PHE A 2 -11.01 -3.08 -7.67
CA PHE A 2 -10.92 -1.61 -7.74
C PHE A 2 -9.75 -1.11 -8.58
N ASP A 3 -9.94 0.01 -9.29
CA ASP A 3 -8.84 0.74 -9.96
C ASP A 3 -8.00 1.54 -8.97
N VAL A 4 -8.67 2.12 -7.98
CA VAL A 4 -8.03 2.92 -6.93
C VAL A 4 -8.64 2.53 -5.58
N TYR A 5 -7.79 2.29 -4.59
CA TYR A 5 -8.15 2.14 -3.18
C TYR A 5 -7.49 3.28 -2.41
N ILE A 6 -8.30 4.11 -1.75
CA ILE A 6 -7.80 5.24 -0.96
C ILE A 6 -8.06 4.92 0.52
N MET A 7 -6.99 4.92 1.32
CA MET A 7 -7.11 4.81 2.77
C MET A 7 -6.84 6.15 3.44
N MET A 8 -7.82 6.61 4.22
CA MET A 8 -7.65 7.75 5.12
C MET A 8 -7.41 7.18 6.52
N ALA A 9 -6.15 6.97 6.90
CA ALA A 9 -5.82 6.40 8.21
C ALA A 9 -4.76 7.23 8.95
N ALA A 10 -5.04 7.51 10.22
CA ALA A 10 -4.02 7.82 11.21
C ALA A 10 -3.29 6.52 11.58
N GLU A 11 -1.99 6.61 11.88
CA GLU A 11 -1.07 5.51 12.19
C GLU A 11 -1.67 4.42 13.13
N GLY A 12 -2.53 4.81 14.07
CA GLY A 12 -3.12 3.92 15.09
C GLY A 12 -4.19 2.92 14.62
N TYR A 13 -4.71 3.00 13.39
CA TYR A 13 -5.77 2.08 12.92
C TYR A 13 -5.26 0.86 12.15
N ARG A 14 -3.93 0.64 12.08
CA ARG A 14 -3.33 -0.42 11.26
C ARG A 14 -3.03 -1.67 12.12
N PRO A 15 -3.77 -2.78 11.99
CA PRO A 15 -3.28 -4.07 12.45
C PRO A 15 -2.06 -4.45 11.61
N ARG A 16 -0.91 -4.70 12.27
CA ARG A 16 0.36 -4.97 11.59
C ARG A 16 0.24 -6.20 10.69
N GLY A 17 0.59 -6.03 9.41
CA GLY A 17 0.99 -7.13 8.52
C GLY A 17 -0.04 -7.65 7.51
N THR A 18 -1.35 -7.65 7.82
CA THR A 18 -2.36 -8.29 6.94
C THR A 18 -3.13 -7.33 6.02
N PHE A 19 -3.01 -6.03 6.25
CA PHE A 19 -3.79 -5.04 5.50
C PHE A 19 -3.40 -4.98 4.01
N TYR A 20 -2.11 -4.97 3.67
CA TYR A 20 -1.68 -4.81 2.28
C TYR A 20 -1.96 -6.01 1.39
N SER A 21 -2.03 -7.22 1.95
CA SER A 21 -2.47 -8.40 1.18
C SER A 21 -3.93 -8.26 0.77
N GLU A 22 -4.78 -7.68 1.61
CA GLU A 22 -6.17 -7.39 1.27
C GLU A 22 -6.29 -6.29 0.22
N VAL A 23 -5.48 -5.23 0.34
CA VAL A 23 -5.37 -4.19 -0.70
C VAL A 23 -4.98 -4.81 -2.04
N HIS A 24 -3.93 -5.64 -2.07
CA HIS A 24 -3.50 -6.33 -3.28
C HIS A 24 -4.60 -7.25 -3.84
N ARG A 25 -5.33 -7.98 -2.98
CA ARG A 25 -6.43 -8.87 -3.39
C ARG A 25 -7.55 -8.11 -4.10
N VAL A 26 -7.93 -6.94 -3.59
CA VAL A 26 -9.09 -6.19 -4.12
C VAL A 26 -8.74 -5.27 -5.29
N LEU A 27 -7.47 -4.91 -5.48
CA LEU A 27 -7.02 -4.13 -6.63
C LEU A 27 -7.01 -4.94 -7.92
N ARG A 28 -7.41 -4.29 -9.01
CA ARG A 28 -7.20 -4.76 -10.39
C ARG A 28 -5.70 -4.77 -10.70
N PRO A 29 -5.22 -5.55 -11.69
CA PRO A 29 -3.87 -5.35 -12.22
C PRO A 29 -3.66 -3.86 -12.56
N ARG A 30 -2.50 -3.31 -12.21
CA ARG A 30 -2.17 -1.87 -12.32
C ARG A 30 -2.99 -0.91 -11.45
N GLY A 31 -3.89 -1.41 -10.61
CA GLY A 31 -4.66 -0.59 -9.68
C GLY A 31 -3.77 0.05 -8.63
N PHE A 32 -4.18 1.21 -8.13
CA PHE A 32 -3.42 2.03 -7.20
C PHE A 32 -3.98 2.00 -5.79
N TYR A 33 -3.09 1.90 -4.82
CA TYR A 33 -3.31 2.20 -3.43
C TYR A 33 -2.76 3.59 -3.12
N VAL A 34 -3.55 4.42 -2.44
CA VAL A 34 -3.14 5.77 -2.02
C VAL A 34 -3.46 5.95 -0.54
N MET A 35 -2.45 6.36 0.24
CA MET A 35 -2.61 6.71 1.64
C MET A 35 -1.80 7.96 1.99
N PRO A 36 -2.46 9.11 2.21
CA PRO A 36 -1.82 10.27 2.79
C PRO A 36 -1.24 9.94 4.17
N GLN A 37 -0.03 10.40 4.46
CA GLN A 37 0.54 10.29 5.80
C GLN A 37 0.11 11.51 6.64
N ILE A 38 -0.88 11.32 7.50
CA ILE A 38 -1.43 12.39 8.35
C ILE A 38 -1.07 12.09 9.81
N GLY A 39 -0.39 13.03 10.46
CA GLY A 39 0.01 12.92 11.86
C GLY A 39 1.34 13.62 12.18
N PRO A 40 1.83 13.52 13.43
CA PRO A 40 3.10 14.12 13.85
C PRO A 40 4.33 13.52 13.14
N HIS A 41 4.20 12.32 12.56
CA HIS A 41 5.24 11.66 11.78
C HIS A 41 4.69 11.35 10.38
N PRO A 42 4.64 12.34 9.46
CA PRO A 42 3.97 12.21 8.17
C PRO A 42 4.85 11.50 7.12
N TYR A 43 5.55 10.44 7.50
CA TYR A 43 6.44 9.70 6.61
C TYR A 43 6.17 8.20 6.65
N VAL A 44 6.43 7.54 5.53
CA VAL A 44 6.32 6.07 5.43
C VAL A 44 7.57 5.42 6.00
N GLY A 45 7.43 4.74 7.14
CA GLY A 45 8.51 3.99 7.79
C GLY A 45 9.03 2.82 6.95
N ILE A 46 10.25 2.35 7.26
CA ILE A 46 10.89 1.27 6.49
C ILE A 46 10.11 -0.06 6.58
N GLU A 47 9.55 -0.38 7.74
CA GLU A 47 8.74 -1.60 7.94
C GLU A 47 7.48 -1.58 7.07
N GLU A 48 6.87 -0.40 6.93
CA GLU A 48 5.69 -0.15 6.11
C GLU A 48 6.00 -0.37 4.63
N LYS A 49 7.13 0.17 4.15
CA LYS A 49 7.62 -0.08 2.79
C LYS A 49 7.80 -1.57 2.52
N TYR A 50 8.41 -2.30 3.46
CA TYR A 50 8.57 -3.75 3.30
C TYR A 50 7.25 -4.51 3.34
N ALA A 51 6.27 -4.09 4.14
CA ALA A 51 4.95 -4.72 4.19
C ALA A 51 4.21 -4.58 2.84
N VAL A 52 4.27 -3.39 2.23
CA VAL A 52 3.71 -3.11 0.90
C VAL A 52 4.37 -3.99 -0.17
N LEU A 53 5.71 -4.04 -0.19
CA LEU A 53 6.47 -4.84 -1.15
C LEU A 53 6.19 -6.34 -1.01
N ARG A 54 6.16 -6.87 0.22
CA ARG A 54 5.83 -8.28 0.48
C ARG A 54 4.41 -8.66 0.06
N ALA A 55 3.49 -7.70 0.05
CA ALA A 55 2.13 -7.92 -0.42
C ALA A 55 1.99 -7.96 -1.95
N GLY A 56 3.08 -7.77 -2.71
CA GLY A 56 3.07 -7.77 -4.19
C GLY A 56 2.72 -6.42 -4.81
N LEU A 57 2.83 -5.33 -4.05
CA LEU A 57 2.66 -3.97 -4.55
C LEU A 57 4.02 -3.33 -4.85
N CYS A 58 4.09 -2.49 -5.88
CA CYS A 58 5.24 -1.66 -6.21
C CYS A 58 5.04 -0.25 -5.66
N ILE A 59 6.00 0.30 -4.92
CA ILE A 59 5.92 1.66 -4.38
C ILE A 59 6.27 2.66 -5.48
N ALA A 60 5.36 3.59 -5.78
CA ALA A 60 5.58 4.69 -6.69
C ALA A 60 6.04 5.97 -5.96
N GLN A 61 5.51 6.21 -4.75
CA GLN A 61 5.86 7.35 -3.89
C GLN A 61 5.67 6.96 -2.41
N ALA A 62 6.54 7.44 -1.52
CA ALA A 62 6.51 7.09 -0.09
C ALA A 62 7.04 8.19 0.84
N GLU A 63 6.85 9.46 0.46
CA GLU A 63 7.16 10.63 1.28
C GLU A 63 5.90 11.04 2.04
N ASP A 64 5.23 12.13 1.66
CA ASP A 64 3.98 12.60 2.26
C ASP A 64 2.76 11.72 1.96
N TYR A 65 2.92 10.83 0.99
CA TYR A 65 1.93 9.85 0.56
C TYR A 65 2.61 8.52 0.37
N LEU A 66 1.91 7.45 0.76
CA LEU A 66 2.19 6.12 0.25
C LEU A 66 1.32 5.89 -0.98
N ILE A 67 1.94 5.90 -2.15
CA ILE A 67 1.32 5.48 -3.40
C ILE A 67 1.98 4.18 -3.82
N ALA A 68 1.17 3.13 -3.95
CA ALA A 68 1.62 1.82 -4.39
C ALA A 68 0.71 1.27 -5.51
N GLN A 69 1.27 0.49 -6.42
CA GLN A 69 0.55 -0.07 -7.55
C GLN A 69 0.62 -1.60 -7.53
N LYS A 70 -0.47 -2.28 -7.84
CA LYS A 70 -0.44 -3.72 -8.09
C LYS A 70 0.29 -4.03 -9.39
N SER A 71 1.31 -4.90 -9.32
CA SER A 71 2.03 -5.33 -10.52
C SER A 71 1.11 -6.11 -11.48
N GLU A 72 1.41 -6.07 -12.79
CA GLU A 72 0.68 -6.87 -13.79
C GLU A 72 0.94 -8.37 -13.62
N ASN A 73 2.07 -8.74 -13.01
CA ASN A 73 2.56 -10.11 -12.95
C ASN A 73 3.06 -10.45 -11.53
N PHE A 74 2.40 -11.42 -10.89
CA PHE A 74 3.04 -12.31 -9.92
C PHE A 74 2.66 -13.73 -10.31
N THR A 75 3.21 -14.19 -11.43
CA THR A 75 3.31 -15.61 -11.76
C THR A 75 4.68 -16.05 -11.27
N LEU A 76 4.71 -16.95 -10.28
CA LEU A 76 5.89 -17.76 -10.02
C LEU A 76 6.14 -18.55 -11.31
N GLY A 77 7.13 -18.12 -12.09
CA GLY A 77 7.75 -18.92 -13.13
C GLY A 77 8.78 -19.85 -12.51
#